data_AF-A0A4U1JHD5-F1
#
_entry.id   AF-A0A4U1JHD5-F1
#
_cell.length_a   1.000
_cell.length_b   1.000
_cell.length_c   1.000
_cell.angle_alpha   90.00
_cell.angle_beta   90.00
_cell.angle_gamma   90.00
#
_symmetry.space_group_name_H-M   'P 1'
#
loop_
_entity.id
_entity.type
_entity.pdbx_description
1 polymer ?
#
loop_
_entity_poly.entity_id
_entity_poly.type
_entity_poly.pdbx_seq_one_letter_code
_entity_poly.pdbx_strand_id
1 'polypeptide(L)'
;MAWFWAFVFTQVVEIPIYVYGLRVRVYEAFGASALTHPIVWFVIPSLWERFYLAVFAPHPSLWISQTPRYWIMVVIAETFAVTAEAGYFRFIGKKKTLGWAFAANMASVTLGFASRALFDWP
;
A
#
# COMPACT_ATOMS: atom_id res chain seq x y z
N MET A 1 3.08 13.41 -12.84
CA MET A 1 3.50 12.11 -12.27
C MET A 1 2.70 11.81 -11.01
N ALA A 2 1.52 11.18 -11.12
CA ALA A 2 0.63 10.92 -9.98
C ALA A 2 1.28 9.99 -8.93
N TRP A 3 1.96 8.93 -9.39
CA TRP A 3 2.72 8.02 -8.53
C TRP A 3 3.74 8.73 -7.64
N PHE A 4 4.52 9.65 -8.22
CA PHE A 4 5.57 10.35 -7.50
C PHE A 4 5.02 11.17 -6.33
N TRP A 5 3.94 11.91 -6.56
CA TRP A 5 3.31 12.72 -5.51
C TRP A 5 2.61 11.87 -4.45
N ALA A 6 1.96 10.77 -4.85
CA ALA A 6 1.44 9.80 -3.90
C ALA A 6 2.55 9.19 -3.06
N PHE A 7 3.69 8.84 -3.66
CA PHE A 7 4.85 8.30 -2.94
C PHE A 7 5.45 9.32 -1.97
N VAL A 8 5.59 10.58 -2.39
CA VAL A 8 6.05 11.66 -1.49
C VAL A 8 5.09 11.82 -0.31
N PHE A 9 3.78 11.79 -0.55
CA PHE A 9 2.79 11.85 0.50
C PHE A 9 2.89 10.66 1.47
N THR A 10 3.01 9.45 0.94
CA THR A 10 3.32 8.25 1.74
C THR A 10 4.53 8.49 2.63
N GLN A 11 5.64 9.02 2.08
CA GLN A 11 6.86 9.25 2.87
C GLN A 11 6.63 10.25 4.00
N VAL A 12 5.86 11.31 3.77
CA VAL A 12 5.51 12.29 4.81
C VAL A 12 4.72 11.65 5.95
N VAL A 13 3.88 10.66 5.66
CA VAL A 13 3.04 9.99 6.67
C VAL A 13 3.77 8.82 7.35
N GLU A 14 4.37 7.91 6.59
CA GLU A 14 4.86 6.63 7.11
C GLU A 14 6.22 6.74 7.79
N ILE A 15 7.14 7.58 7.28
CA ILE A 15 8.48 7.72 7.85
C ILE A 15 8.43 8.10 9.34
N PRO A 16 7.68 9.14 9.76
CA PRO A 16 7.57 9.47 11.17
C PRO A 16 7.06 8.29 12.01
N ILE A 17 6.02 7.61 11.54
CA ILE A 17 5.42 6.47 12.26
C ILE A 17 6.45 5.37 12.47
N TYR A 18 7.23 5.04 11.45
CA TYR A 18 8.29 4.03 11.57
C TYR A 18 9.44 4.49 12.44
N VAL A 19 9.96 5.71 12.24
CA VAL A 19 11.06 6.26 13.02
C VAL A 19 10.72 6.26 14.51
N TYR A 20 9.53 6.71 14.89
CA TYR A 20 9.14 6.75 16.31
C TYR A 20 8.69 5.37 16.83
N GLY A 21 7.89 4.63 16.08
CA GLY A 21 7.31 3.37 16.52
C GLY A 21 8.30 2.20 16.57
N LEU A 22 9.21 2.13 15.60
CA LEU A 22 10.21 1.06 15.48
C LEU A 22 11.64 1.53 15.82
N ARG A 23 11.84 2.81 16.14
CA ARG A 23 13.16 3.38 16.45
C ARG A 23 14.17 3.08 15.34
N VAL A 24 13.74 3.21 14.10
CA VAL A 24 14.56 3.04 12.90
C VAL A 24 15.12 4.38 12.45
N ARG A 25 16.16 4.34 11.63
CA ARG A 25 16.69 5.52 10.95
C ARG A 25 15.79 5.89 9.77
N VAL A 26 15.84 7.15 9.35
CA VAL A 26 15.00 7.67 8.25
C VAL A 26 15.16 6.86 6.96
N TYR A 27 16.37 6.47 6.60
CA TYR A 27 16.60 5.69 5.36
C TYR A 27 16.06 4.26 5.45
N GLU A 28 15.98 3.68 6.65
CA GLU A 28 15.37 2.35 6.87
C GLU A 28 13.86 2.45 6.74
N ALA A 29 13.26 3.51 7.32
CA ALA A 29 11.84 3.80 7.17
C ALA A 29 11.45 4.05 5.71
N PHE A 30 12.22 4.88 5.01
CA PHE A 30 12.06 5.14 3.58
C PHE A 30 12.19 3.85 2.75
N GLY A 31 13.15 3.00 3.10
CA GLY A 31 13.41 1.74 2.41
C GLY A 31 12.21 0.81 2.38
N ALA A 32 11.39 0.79 3.45
CA ALA A 32 10.18 -0.01 3.50
C ALA A 32 9.21 0.35 2.37
N SER A 33 8.76 1.61 2.32
CA SER A 33 7.83 2.07 1.29
C SER A 33 8.47 2.09 -0.11
N ALA A 34 9.77 2.41 -0.22
CA ALA A 34 10.48 2.43 -1.49
C ALA A 34 10.56 1.05 -2.16
N LEU A 35 10.54 -0.03 -1.37
CA LEU A 35 10.50 -1.40 -1.88
C LEU A 35 9.09 -1.86 -2.26
N THR A 36 8.06 -1.39 -1.55
CA THR A 36 6.67 -1.87 -1.71
C THR A 36 5.86 -1.04 -2.71
N HIS A 37 5.97 0.29 -2.68
CA HIS A 37 5.07 1.17 -3.41
C HIS A 37 5.21 1.12 -4.94
N PRO A 38 6.40 0.89 -5.53
CA PRO A 38 6.49 0.60 -6.96
C PRO A 38 5.69 -0.67 -7.36
N ILE A 39 5.70 -1.70 -6.51
CA ILE A 39 4.95 -2.93 -6.76
C ILE A 39 3.45 -2.67 -6.63
N VAL A 40 3.04 -1.96 -5.58
CA VAL A 40 1.64 -1.54 -5.36
C VAL A 40 1.08 -0.77 -6.55
N TRP A 41 1.84 0.15 -7.15
CA TRP A 41 1.35 0.98 -8.25
C TRP A 41 1.47 0.34 -9.63
N PHE A 42 2.58 -0.34 -9.91
CA PHE A 42 2.89 -0.78 -11.27
C PHE A 42 2.61 -2.28 -11.52
N VAL A 43 2.59 -3.09 -10.46
CA VAL A 43 2.45 -4.55 -10.58
C VAL A 43 1.05 -5.02 -10.19
N ILE A 44 0.57 -4.66 -8.99
CA ILE A 44 -0.67 -5.21 -8.44
C ILE A 44 -1.91 -4.90 -9.31
N PRO A 45 -2.13 -3.66 -9.80
CA PRO A 45 -3.31 -3.37 -10.63
C PRO A 45 -3.33 -4.20 -11.91
N SER A 46 -2.17 -4.30 -12.58
CA SER A 46 -1.99 -5.09 -13.80
C SER A 46 -2.19 -6.58 -13.54
N LEU A 47 -1.66 -7.10 -12.43
CA LEU A 47 -1.79 -8.49 -12.05
C LEU A 47 -3.24 -8.85 -11.70
N TRP A 48 -3.92 -7.98 -10.95
CA TRP A 48 -5.33 -8.15 -10.59
C TRP A 48 -6.24 -8.15 -11.82
N GLU A 49 -6.03 -7.22 -12.77
CA GLU A 49 -6.84 -7.19 -13.99
C GLU A 49 -6.65 -8.47 -14.81
N ARG A 50 -5.41 -8.94 -14.96
CA ARG A 50 -5.11 -10.20 -15.67
C ARG A 50 -5.77 -11.40 -14.99
N PHE A 51 -5.70 -11.46 -13.65
CA PHE A 51 -6.35 -12.51 -12.89
C PHE A 51 -7.88 -12.46 -13.04
N TYR A 52 -8.48 -11.28 -12.95
CA TYR A 52 -9.91 -11.08 -13.13
C TYR A 52 -10.37 -11.55 -14.53
N LEU A 53 -9.63 -11.17 -15.58
CA LEU A 53 -9.94 -11.58 -16.95
C LEU A 53 -9.75 -13.08 -17.18
N ALA A 54 -8.77 -13.71 -16.55
CA ALA A 54 -8.52 -15.14 -16.71
C ALA A 54 -9.55 -16.01 -15.95
N VAL A 55 -9.98 -15.56 -14.76
CA VAL A 55 -10.78 -16.38 -13.84
C VAL A 55 -12.25 -16.00 -13.83
N PHE A 56 -12.59 -14.71 -13.83
CA PHE A 56 -13.97 -14.24 -13.63
C PHE A 56 -14.67 -13.88 -14.95
N ALA A 57 -13.96 -13.24 -15.89
CA ALA A 57 -14.58 -12.81 -17.15
C ALA A 57 -15.26 -13.95 -17.95
N PRO A 58 -14.73 -15.20 -17.98
CA PRO A 58 -15.39 -16.32 -18.65
C PRO A 58 -16.70 -16.78 -17.99
N HIS A 59 -17.00 -16.33 -16.76
CA HIS A 59 -18.13 -16.77 -15.97
C HIS A 59 -19.07 -15.59 -15.63
N PRO A 60 -20.08 -15.30 -16.48
CA PRO A 60 -20.98 -14.16 -16.30
C PRO A 60 -21.67 -14.07 -14.93
N SER A 61 -21.95 -15.21 -14.30
CA SER A 61 -22.53 -15.27 -12.96
C SER A 61 -21.61 -14.77 -11.84
N LEU A 62 -20.30 -14.67 -12.10
CA LEU A 62 -19.28 -14.22 -11.16
C LEU A 62 -18.81 -12.78 -11.43
N TRP A 63 -19.43 -12.07 -12.37
CA TRP A 63 -19.01 -10.72 -12.72
C TRP A 63 -19.19 -9.75 -11.56
N ILE A 64 -18.13 -8.99 -11.29
CA ILE A 64 -18.07 -8.01 -10.23
C ILE A 64 -18.04 -6.63 -10.88
N SER A 65 -18.88 -5.71 -10.40
CA SER A 65 -18.88 -4.34 -10.91
C SER A 65 -17.57 -3.61 -10.60
N GLN A 66 -17.31 -2.51 -11.30
CA GLN A 66 -16.03 -1.81 -11.24
C GLN A 66 -15.65 -1.37 -9.81
N THR A 67 -16.60 -0.85 -9.03
CA THR A 67 -16.36 -0.37 -7.67
C THR A 67 -15.85 -1.47 -6.72
N PRO A 68 -16.56 -2.58 -6.51
CA PRO A 68 -16.04 -3.69 -5.69
C PRO A 68 -14.76 -4.30 -6.27
N ARG A 69 -14.60 -4.35 -7.59
CA ARG A 69 -13.36 -4.82 -8.23
C ARG A 69 -12.16 -3.94 -7.87
N TYR A 70 -12.35 -2.62 -7.81
CA TYR A 70 -11.33 -1.67 -7.37
C TYR A 70 -10.99 -1.84 -5.88
N TRP A 71 -12.00 -1.94 -5.01
CA TRP A 71 -11.76 -2.09 -3.57
C TRP A 71 -11.09 -3.43 -3.21
N ILE A 72 -11.41 -4.52 -3.90
CA ILE A 72 -10.69 -5.79 -3.74
C ILE A 72 -9.22 -5.62 -4.08
N MET A 73 -8.91 -4.92 -5.17
CA MET A 73 -7.52 -4.61 -5.56
C MET A 73 -6.80 -3.79 -4.49
N VAL A 74 -7.45 -2.75 -3.95
CA VAL A 74 -6.90 -1.94 -2.85
C VAL A 74 -6.61 -2.82 -1.63
N VAL A 75 -7.54 -3.69 -1.22
CA VAL A 75 -7.31 -4.62 -0.09
C VAL A 75 -6.13 -5.54 -0.34
N ILE A 76 -5.98 -6.08 -1.55
CA ILE A 76 -4.82 -6.92 -1.93
C ILE A 76 -3.52 -6.10 -1.83
N ALA A 77 -3.52 -4.88 -2.35
CA ALA A 77 -2.37 -3.99 -2.34
C ALA A 77 -1.93 -3.61 -0.92
N GLU A 78 -2.86 -3.20 -0.07
CA GLU A 78 -2.60 -2.85 1.33
C GLU A 78 -2.13 -4.08 2.13
N THR A 79 -2.72 -5.25 1.89
CA THR A 79 -2.29 -6.50 2.54
C THR A 79 -0.85 -6.85 2.15
N PHE A 80 -0.50 -6.70 0.87
CA PHE A 80 0.87 -6.87 0.40
C PHE A 80 1.82 -5.87 1.07
N ALA A 81 1.51 -4.57 1.07
CA ALA A 81 2.37 -3.54 1.63
C ALA A 81 2.61 -3.77 3.13
N VAL A 82 1.55 -3.97 3.93
CA VAL A 82 1.64 -4.24 5.36
C VAL A 82 2.52 -5.47 5.66
N THR A 83 2.31 -6.57 4.94
CA THR A 83 3.05 -7.83 5.20
C THR A 83 4.50 -7.74 4.73
N ALA A 84 4.76 -7.13 3.56
CA ALA A 84 6.10 -6.94 3.03
C ALA A 84 6.93 -5.99 3.89
N GLU A 85 6.37 -4.85 4.32
CA GLU A 85 7.06 -3.88 5.18
C GLU A 85 7.30 -4.45 6.58
N ALA A 86 6.32 -5.17 7.14
CA ALA A 86 6.51 -5.89 8.39
C ALA A 86 7.65 -6.93 8.29
N GLY A 87 7.76 -7.61 7.15
CA GLY A 87 8.84 -8.54 6.82
C GLY A 87 10.19 -7.84 6.69
N TYR A 88 10.25 -6.71 5.99
CA TYR A 88 11.44 -5.87 5.86
C TYR A 88 11.97 -5.44 7.23
N PHE A 89 11.11 -4.87 8.09
CA PHE A 89 11.53 -4.44 9.42
C PHE A 89 11.92 -5.62 10.32
N ARG A 90 11.26 -6.76 10.15
CA ARG A 90 11.59 -7.99 10.89
C ARG A 90 12.97 -8.49 10.49
N PHE A 91 13.31 -8.43 9.21
CA PHE A 91 14.61 -8.82 8.67
C PHE A 91 15.75 -7.98 9.25
N ILE A 92 15.54 -6.67 9.45
CA ILE A 92 16.52 -5.79 10.12
C ILE A 92 16.43 -5.82 11.66
N GLY A 93 15.81 -6.86 12.23
CA GLY A 93 15.85 -7.16 13.66
C GLY A 93 14.82 -6.44 14.53
N LYS A 94 13.84 -5.75 13.94
CA LYS A 94 12.79 -5.08 14.72
C LYS A 94 11.73 -6.06 15.22
N LYS A 95 11.02 -5.63 16.27
CA LYS A 95 9.93 -6.38 16.92
C LYS A 95 8.62 -5.61 16.75
N LYS A 96 7.48 -6.29 16.92
CA LYS A 96 6.13 -5.71 16.74
C LYS A 96 5.92 -5.05 15.37
N THR A 97 6.58 -5.59 14.34
CA THR A 97 6.65 -4.97 13.02
C THR A 97 5.31 -4.94 12.30
N LEU A 98 4.51 -6.01 12.44
CA LEU A 98 3.18 -6.07 11.84
C LEU A 98 2.25 -4.96 12.34
N GLY A 99 2.23 -4.70 13.65
CA GLY A 99 1.37 -3.67 14.23
C GLY A 99 1.74 -2.27 13.75
N TRP A 100 3.05 -1.97 13.67
CA TRP A 100 3.52 -0.68 13.18
C TRP A 100 3.38 -0.52 11.67
N ALA A 101 3.60 -1.58 10.88
CA ALA A 101 3.35 -1.58 9.45
C ALA A 101 1.88 -1.33 9.14
N PHE A 102 0.98 -2.04 9.85
CA PHE A 102 -0.45 -1.82 9.75
C PHE A 102 -0.84 -0.39 10.11
N ALA A 103 -0.33 0.15 11.22
CA ALA A 103 -0.65 1.51 11.65
C ALA A 103 -0.20 2.57 10.62
N ALA A 104 1.01 2.41 10.07
CA ALA A 104 1.56 3.32 9.06
C ALA A 104 0.77 3.28 7.75
N ASN A 105 0.52 2.07 7.20
CA ASN A 105 -0.23 1.90 5.95
C ASN A 105 -1.68 2.35 6.11
N MET A 106 -2.33 2.01 7.23
CA MET A 106 -3.70 2.46 7.52
C MET A 106 -3.79 3.99 7.60
N ALA A 107 -2.82 4.65 8.24
CA ALA A 107 -2.75 6.11 8.26
C ALA A 107 -2.54 6.67 6.85
N SER A 108 -1.59 6.11 6.10
CA SER A 108 -1.23 6.51 4.74
C SER A 108 -2.43 6.44 3.78
N VAL A 109 -3.10 5.29 3.70
CA VAL A 109 -4.24 5.06 2.81
C VAL A 109 -5.43 5.93 3.19
N THR A 110 -5.73 6.05 4.48
CA THR A 110 -6.86 6.87 4.96
C THR A 110 -6.63 8.34 4.67
N LEU A 111 -5.45 8.86 5.02
CA LEU A 111 -5.10 10.26 4.76
C LEU A 111 -5.00 10.54 3.25
N GLY A 112 -4.49 9.58 2.47
CA GLY A 112 -4.44 9.69 1.00
C GLY A 112 -5.83 9.83 0.39
N PHE A 113 -6.78 8.94 0.73
CA PHE A 113 -8.15 9.04 0.25
C PHE A 113 -8.87 10.30 0.73
N ALA A 114 -8.67 10.70 1.99
CA ALA A 114 -9.25 11.93 2.53
C ALA A 114 -8.69 13.16 1.78
N SER A 115 -7.39 13.20 1.54
CA SER A 115 -6.73 14.29 0.82
C SER A 115 -7.21 14.35 -0.64
N ARG A 116 -7.33 13.20 -1.32
CA ARG A 116 -7.92 13.10 -2.66
C ARG A 116 -9.35 13.62 -2.70
N ALA A 117 -10.17 13.29 -1.70
CA ALA A 117 -11.57 13.73 -1.63
C ALA A 117 -11.73 15.23 -1.37
N LEU A 118 -10.81 15.84 -0.60
CA LEU A 118 -10.89 17.25 -0.19
C LEU A 118 -10.16 18.20 -1.14
N PHE A 119 -9.06 17.75 -1.74
CA PHE A 119 -8.11 18.60 -2.45
C PHE A 119 -7.75 18.09 -3.85
N ASP A 120 -8.29 16.92 -4.26
CA ASP A 120 -7.91 16.20 -5.50
C ASP A 120 -6.40 15.94 -5.64
N TRP A 121 -5.71 15.90 -4.49
CA TRP A 121 -4.28 15.67 -4.35
C TRP A 121 -3.97 14.99 -3.01
N PRO A 122 -2.96 14.11 -2.91
CA PRO A 122 -2.35 13.39 -4.03
C PRO A 122 -3.36 12.51 -4.76
#